data_AF-A0A6L5YUG2-F1
#
_entry.id   AF-A0A6L5YUG2-F1
#
_cell.length_a   1.000
_cell.length_b   1.000
_cell.length_c   1.000
_cell.angle_alpha   90.00
_cell.angle_beta   90.00
_cell.angle_gamma   90.00
#
_symmetry.space_group_name_H-M   'P 1'
#
loop_
_entity.id
_entity.type
_entity.pdbx_description
1 polymer ?
#
loop_
_entity_poly.entity_id
_entity_poly.type
_entity_poly.pdbx_seq_one_letter_code
_entity_poly.pdbx_strand_id
1 'polypeptide(L)'
;MIVGAVLFPEQILSLFTSDKTVIASCGGYLLLIGINLFSKSGNIIIGNAIRGSGNTKWMLFTQIFGTIWIVGVASVLVFVCRLGILGVFLAVLLDEGVRALNCTPCQGHFELV
;
A
#
# COMPACT_ATOMS: atom_id res chain seq x y z
N MET A 1 -11.12 -10.68 6.73
CA MET A 1 -9.65 -10.83 6.80
C MET A 1 -9.03 -9.92 7.86
N ILE A 2 -9.30 -8.60 7.83
CA ILE A 2 -8.76 -7.64 8.82
C ILE A 2 -9.17 -7.98 10.26
N VAL A 3 -10.43 -8.36 10.48
CA VAL A 3 -10.95 -8.76 11.81
C VAL A 3 -10.19 -9.96 12.40
N GLY A 4 -9.79 -10.93 11.56
CA GLY A 4 -9.00 -12.08 12.01
C GLY A 4 -7.57 -11.72 12.39
N ALA A 5 -6.96 -10.76 11.69
CA ALA A 5 -5.63 -10.24 12.01
C ALA A 5 -5.62 -9.38 13.29
N VAL A 6 -6.73 -8.71 13.60
CA VAL A 6 -6.88 -7.91 14.84
C VAL A 6 -7.11 -8.81 16.06
N LEU A 7 -7.88 -9.88 15.91
CA LEU A 7 -8.25 -10.76 17.03
C LEU A 7 -7.16 -11.79 17.38
N PHE A 8 -6.36 -12.23 16.41
CA PHE A 8 -5.34 -13.27 16.61
C PHE A 8 -3.97 -12.91 16.00
N PRO A 9 -3.38 -11.74 16.32
CA PRO A 9 -2.10 -11.33 15.75
C PRO A 9 -0.96 -12.28 16.18
N GLU A 10 -0.94 -12.72 17.45
CA GLU A 10 0.12 -13.56 17.99
C GLU A 10 0.13 -14.98 17.41
N GLN A 11 -1.04 -15.62 17.18
CA GLN A 11 -1.07 -16.95 16.57
C GLN A 11 -0.64 -16.93 15.10
N ILE A 12 -0.96 -15.87 14.37
CA ILE A 12 -0.50 -15.71 13.00
C ILE A 12 1.02 -15.47 13.00
N LEU A 13 1.52 -14.62 13.91
CA LEU A 13 2.94 -14.30 14.00
C LEU A 13 3.80 -15.48 14.50
N SER A 14 3.28 -16.30 15.42
CA SER A 14 3.98 -17.48 15.94
C SER A 14 4.20 -18.56 14.88
N LEU A 15 3.44 -18.53 13.78
CA LEU A 15 3.65 -19.43 12.65
C LEU A 15 4.90 -19.04 11.84
N PHE A 16 5.22 -17.74 11.76
CA PHE A 16 6.33 -17.22 10.97
C PHE A 16 7.59 -17.00 11.79
N THR A 17 7.48 -16.75 13.10
CA THR A 17 8.65 -16.57 13.97
C THR A 17 8.33 -16.93 15.43
N SER A 18 9.29 -17.52 16.13
CA SER A 18 9.17 -17.85 17.56
C SER A 18 9.83 -16.81 18.47
N ASP A 19 10.42 -15.76 17.91
CA ASP A 19 11.11 -14.72 18.67
C ASP A 19 10.12 -13.70 19.24
N LYS A 20 10.03 -13.65 20.57
CA LYS A 20 9.07 -12.81 21.31
C LYS A 20 9.29 -11.32 21.09
N THR A 21 10.52 -10.89 20.81
CA THR A 21 10.84 -9.48 20.54
C THR A 21 10.26 -8.99 19.21
N VAL A 22 10.25 -9.88 18.22
CA VAL A 22 9.69 -9.62 16.88
C VAL A 22 8.17 -9.65 16.93
N ILE A 23 7.57 -10.62 17.65
CA ILE A 23 6.11 -10.73 17.80
C ILE A 23 5.51 -9.46 18.42
N ALA A 24 6.10 -8.95 19.50
CA ALA A 24 5.64 -7.73 20.16
C ALA A 24 5.70 -6.48 19.24
N SER A 25 6.74 -6.40 18.40
CA SER A 25 6.90 -5.29 17.45
C SER A 25 5.95 -5.43 16.25
N CYS A 26 5.73 -6.66 15.76
CA CYS A 26 4.90 -6.93 14.59
C CYS A 26 3.39 -6.80 14.82
N GLY A 27 2.90 -6.91 16.06
CA GLY A 27 1.48 -6.77 16.37
C GLY A 27 0.89 -5.42 15.90
N GLY A 28 1.60 -4.31 16.17
CA GLY A 28 1.18 -2.97 15.72
C GLY A 28 1.28 -2.79 14.20
N TYR A 29 2.31 -3.38 13.59
CA TYR A 29 2.52 -3.36 12.14
C TYR A 29 1.43 -4.13 11.37
N LEU A 30 0.93 -5.24 11.94
CA LEU A 30 -0.12 -6.05 11.32
C LEU A 30 -1.44 -5.26 11.19
N LEU A 31 -1.78 -4.46 12.20
CA LEU A 31 -2.94 -3.57 12.17
C LEU A 31 -2.82 -2.47 11.10
N LEU A 32 -1.64 -1.84 11.02
CA LEU A 32 -1.36 -0.81 10.01
C LEU A 32 -1.43 -1.36 8.58
N ILE A 33 -0.91 -2.57 8.34
CA ILE A 33 -1.05 -3.25 7.05
C ILE A 33 -2.52 -3.57 6.75
N GLY A 34 -3.28 -4.01 7.76
CA GLY A 34 -4.71 -4.32 7.61
C GLY A 34 -5.51 -3.14 7.06
N ILE A 35 -5.25 -1.93 7.56
CA ILE A 35 -5.90 -0.70 7.08
C ILE A 35 -5.41 -0.33 5.67
N ASN A 36 -4.10 -0.42 5.41
CA ASN A 36 -3.52 -0.16 4.08
C ASN A 36 -4.11 -1.08 3.00
N LEU A 37 -4.41 -2.33 3.35
CA LEU A 37 -4.95 -3.31 2.42
C LEU A 37 -6.31 -2.89 1.83
N PHE A 38 -7.12 -2.15 2.59
CA PHE A 38 -8.39 -1.63 2.11
C PHE A 38 -8.17 -0.62 0.97
N SER A 39 -7.29 0.38 1.19
CA SER A 39 -6.93 1.37 0.16
C SER A 39 -6.35 0.69 -1.09
N LYS A 40 -5.48 -0.31 -0.88
CA LYS A 40 -4.85 -1.08 -1.95
C LYS A 40 -5.85 -1.85 -2.80
N SER A 41 -6.89 -2.41 -2.17
CA SER A 41 -7.93 -3.15 -2.90
C SER A 41 -8.71 -2.25 -3.86
N GLY A 42 -9.04 -1.02 -3.45
CA GLY A 42 -9.71 -0.04 -4.31
C GLY A 42 -8.85 0.32 -5.53
N ASN A 43 -7.57 0.62 -5.31
CA ASN A 43 -6.61 0.90 -6.39
C ASN A 43 -6.49 -0.27 -7.38
N ILE A 44 -6.56 -1.52 -6.91
CA ILE A 44 -6.50 -2.70 -7.78
C ILE A 44 -7.78 -2.84 -8.63
N ILE A 45 -8.96 -2.59 -8.07
CA ILE A 45 -10.23 -2.70 -8.77
C ILE A 45 -10.32 -1.67 -9.90
N ILE A 46 -10.04 -0.40 -9.61
CA ILE A 46 -10.01 0.68 -10.62
C ILE A 46 -8.90 0.40 -11.64
N GLY A 47 -7.76 -0.09 -11.14
CA GLY A 47 -6.68 -0.71 -11.91
C GLY A 47 -7.17 -1.66 -13.01
N ASN A 48 -7.97 -2.63 -12.62
CA ASN A 48 -8.48 -3.65 -13.53
C ASN A 48 -9.57 -3.11 -14.46
N ALA A 49 -10.41 -2.18 -14.00
CA ALA A 49 -11.47 -1.58 -14.82
C ALA A 49 -10.92 -0.82 -16.03
N ILE A 50 -9.89 0.03 -15.83
CA ILE A 50 -9.26 0.80 -16.92
C ILE A 50 -8.50 -0.11 -17.89
N ARG A 51 -7.91 -1.20 -17.40
CA ARG A 51 -7.30 -2.23 -18.27
C ARG A 51 -8.35 -2.92 -19.14
N GLY A 52 -9.54 -3.14 -18.60
CA GLY A 52 -10.68 -3.73 -19.31
C GLY A 52 -11.32 -2.81 -20.36
N SER A 53 -11.26 -1.49 -20.19
CA SER A 53 -11.83 -0.51 -21.12
C SER A 53 -10.98 -0.24 -22.37
N GLY A 54 -9.82 -0.90 -22.51
CA GLY A 54 -8.93 -0.78 -23.67
C GLY A 54 -7.98 0.42 -23.63
N ASN A 55 -8.11 1.34 -22.66
CA ASN A 55 -7.17 2.45 -22.47
C ASN A 55 -6.04 2.11 -21.48
N THR A 56 -5.23 1.11 -21.84
CA THR A 56 -4.15 0.58 -21.00
C THR A 56 -2.91 1.49 -20.94
N LYS A 57 -2.70 2.34 -21.95
CA LYS A 57 -1.52 3.23 -22.02
C LYS A 57 -1.53 4.26 -20.90
N TRP A 58 -2.67 4.87 -20.63
CA TRP A 58 -2.81 5.85 -19.55
C TRP A 58 -2.53 5.26 -18.17
N MET A 59 -2.97 4.01 -17.95
CA MET A 59 -2.65 3.28 -16.73
C MET A 59 -1.15 3.02 -16.57
N LEU A 60 -0.46 2.66 -17.65
CA LEU A 60 0.98 2.40 -17.60
C LEU A 60 1.74 3.67 -17.17
N PHE A 61 1.41 4.82 -17.74
CA PHE A 61 2.07 6.09 -17.43
C PHE A 61 1.88 6.52 -15.97
N THR A 62 0.66 6.41 -15.43
CA THR A 62 0.37 6.77 -14.04
C THR A 62 1.08 5.86 -13.03
N GLN A 63 1.24 4.56 -13.35
CA GLN A 63 1.98 3.61 -12.52
C GLN A 63 3.49 3.86 -12.53
N ILE A 64 4.08 4.13 -13.70
CA ILE A 64 5.51 4.42 -13.82
C ILE A 64 5.85 5.70 -13.05
N PHE A 65 5.08 6.76 -13.25
CA PHE A 65 5.30 8.03 -12.58
C PHE A 65 5.16 7.91 -11.05
N GLY A 66 4.10 7.21 -10.59
CA GLY A 66 3.89 6.94 -9.17
C GLY A 66 5.03 6.14 -8.55
N THR A 67 5.55 5.14 -9.26
CA THR A 67 6.65 4.29 -8.77
C THR A 67 7.97 5.06 -8.68
N ILE A 68 8.29 5.90 -9.66
CA ILE A 68 9.51 6.73 -9.63
C ILE A 68 9.45 7.71 -8.47
N TRP A 69 8.31 8.37 -8.27
CA TRP A 69 8.09 9.29 -7.16
C TRP A 69 8.24 8.60 -5.81
N ILE A 70 7.58 7.45 -5.62
CA ILE A 70 7.61 6.76 -4.33
C ILE A 70 8.98 6.19 -4.00
N VAL A 71 9.73 5.68 -4.99
CA VAL A 71 11.09 5.17 -4.77
C VAL A 71 12.02 6.30 -4.33
N GLY A 72 11.83 7.50 -4.88
CA GLY A 72 12.54 8.71 -4.43
C GLY A 72 12.20 9.10 -2.99
N VAL A 73 10.91 9.17 -2.65
CA VAL A 73 10.47 9.51 -1.29
C VAL A 73 10.85 8.44 -0.27
N ALA A 74 10.71 7.16 -0.62
CA ALA A 74 11.06 6.04 0.25
C ALA A 74 12.56 5.97 0.53
N SER A 75 13.41 6.17 -0.49
CA SER A 75 14.86 6.21 -0.27
C SER A 75 15.26 7.39 0.63
N VAL A 76 14.66 8.57 0.46
CA VAL A 76 14.88 9.70 1.37
C VAL A 76 14.42 9.38 2.80
N LEU A 77 13.22 8.82 2.99
CA LEU A 77 12.70 8.50 4.32
C LEU A 77 13.53 7.43 5.04
N VAL A 78 14.01 6.41 4.33
CA VAL A 78 14.77 5.31 4.90
C VAL A 78 16.20 5.74 5.25
N PHE A 79 16.90 6.43 4.34
CA PHE A 79 18.30 6.78 4.53
C PHE A 79 18.50 8.06 5.36
N VAL A 80 17.66 9.09 5.20
CA VAL A 80 17.83 10.39 5.90
C VAL A 80 17.23 10.34 7.30
N CYS A 81 16.06 9.72 7.45
CA CYS A 81 15.33 9.74 8.71
C CYS A 81 15.72 8.61 9.69
N ARG A 82 16.49 7.58 9.26
CA ARG A 82 16.87 6.42 10.09
C ARG A 82 15.69 5.73 10.82
N LEU A 83 14.47 5.89 10.31
CA LEU A 83 13.24 5.40 10.96
C LEU A 83 13.05 3.87 10.88
N GLY A 84 14.01 3.14 10.29
CA GLY A 84 13.96 1.68 10.21
C GLY A 84 12.66 1.17 9.61
N ILE A 85 11.98 0.27 10.34
CA ILE A 85 10.74 -0.37 9.89
C ILE A 85 9.54 0.60 9.85
N LEU A 86 9.51 1.64 10.70
CA LEU A 86 8.46 2.66 10.66
C LEU A 86 8.53 3.49 9.37
N GLY A 87 9.73 3.71 8.85
CA GLY A 87 9.94 4.41 7.58
C GLY A 87 9.33 3.65 6.39
N VAL A 88 9.37 2.31 6.44
CA VAL A 88 8.76 1.45 5.42
C VAL A 88 7.23 1.56 5.45
N PHE A 89 6.62 1.58 6.64
CA PHE A 89 5.18 1.73 6.78
C PHE A 89 4.67 3.11 6.33
N LEU A 90 5.39 4.17 6.66
CA LEU A 90 5.11 5.52 6.16
C LEU A 90 5.24 5.60 4.65
N ALA A 91 6.28 4.98 4.07
CA ALA A 91 6.44 4.90 2.63
C ALA A 91 5.28 4.15 1.95
N VAL A 92 4.80 3.06 2.54
CA VAL A 92 3.62 2.32 2.03
C VAL A 92 2.34 3.15 2.10
N LEU A 93 2.11 3.88 3.20
CA LEU A 93 0.96 4.77 3.32
C LEU A 93 1.01 5.89 2.28
N LEU A 94 2.19 6.46 2.04
CA LEU A 94 2.40 7.47 1.01
C LEU A 94 2.23 6.87 -0.41
N ASP A 95 2.65 5.63 -0.65
CA ASP A 95 2.47 4.94 -1.94
C ASP A 95 0.98 4.84 -2.28
N GLU A 96 0.19 4.34 -1.34
CA GLU A 96 -1.24 4.17 -1.53
C GLU A 96 -1.96 5.52 -1.71
N GLY A 97 -1.53 6.56 -0.96
CA GLY A 97 -2.06 7.91 -1.12
C GLY A 97 -1.75 8.54 -2.49
N VAL A 98 -0.50 8.43 -2.96
CA VAL A 98 -0.09 8.96 -4.27
C VAL A 98 -0.79 8.20 -5.40
N ARG A 99 -0.95 6.88 -5.27
CA ARG A 99 -1.67 6.06 -6.27
C ARG A 99 -3.15 6.39 -6.31
N ALA A 100 -3.78 6.61 -5.15
CA ALA A 100 -5.17 7.06 -5.09
C ALA A 100 -5.34 8.41 -5.79
N LEU A 101 -4.49 9.41 -5.48
CA LEU A 101 -4.51 10.72 -6.13
C LEU A 101 -4.32 10.63 -7.64
N ASN A 102 -3.33 9.86 -8.12
CA ASN A 102 -3.08 9.71 -9.56
C ASN A 102 -4.21 8.98 -10.29
N CYS A 103 -5.03 8.19 -9.58
CA CYS A 103 -6.17 7.49 -10.15
C CYS A 103 -7.46 8.33 -10.19
N THR A 104 -7.61 9.33 -9.30
CA THR A 104 -8.80 10.24 -9.29
C THR A 104 -9.12 10.91 -10.63
N PRO A 105 -8.18 11.47 -11.42
CA PRO A 105 -8.53 12.07 -12.71
C PRO A 105 -9.01 11.04 -13.75
N CYS A 106 -8.70 9.75 -13.54
CA CYS A 106 -9.12 8.68 -14.45
C CYS A 106 -10.56 8.24 -14.20
N GLN A 107 -11.07 8.42 -12.98
CA GLN A 107 -12.44 8.06 -12.60
C GLN A 107 -13.47 8.99 -13.26
N GLY A 108 -13.19 10.30 -13.33
CA GLY A 108 -14.07 11.27 -13.98
C GLY A 108 -14.23 11.06 -15.49
N HIS A 109 -13.25 10.40 -16.14
CA HIS A 109 -13.33 10.05 -17.56
C HIS A 109 -14.17 8.80 -17.84
N PHE A 110 -14.39 7.94 -16.83
CA PHE A 110 -15.21 6.74 -16.93
C PHE A 110 -16.68 6.98 -16.57
N GLU A 111 -17.00 7.94 -15.69
CA GLU A 111 -18.40 8.35 -15.43
C GLU A 111 -19.05 9.13 -16.59
N LEU A 112 -18.26 9.59 -17.57
CA LEU A 112 -18.73 10.36 -18.73
C LEU A 112 -18.88 9.51 -20.01
N VAL A 113 -18.66 8.20 -19.96
CA VAL A 113 -18.84 7.23 -21.07
C VAL A 113 -19.84 6.18 -20.66
#